data_AF-A0A929K882-F1
#
_entry.id   AF-A0A929K882-F1
#
_cell.length_a   1.000
_cell.length_b   1.000
_cell.length_c   1.000
_cell.angle_alpha   90.00
_cell.angle_beta   90.00
_cell.angle_gamma   90.00
#
_symmetry.space_group_name_H-M   'P 1'
#
loop_
_entity.id
_entity.type
_entity.pdbx_description
1 polymer ?
#
loop_
_entity_poly.entity_id
_entity_poly.type
_entity_poly.pdbx_seq_one_letter_code
_entity_poly.pdbx_strand_id
1 'polypeptide(L)'
;YAFEKLGLGKFGEVGTLAIARVITETIRNLDIKKCGYSGLMLPVLEDYGLAQRNTEERYNLTDLLLYSSVCGTGLDTIPLPGDVSEDKLYALLLDIASLAIKLNKPLSARLMPIPHKKAGEMT
;
A
#
# COMPACT_ATOMS: atom_id res chain seq x y z
N TYR A 1 2.60 -7.68 -11.16
CA TYR A 1 2.33 -9.10 -11.56
C TYR A 1 3.11 -10.18 -10.81
N ALA A 2 4.36 -9.96 -10.38
CA ALA A 2 5.14 -11.00 -9.69
C ALA A 2 4.39 -11.60 -8.48
N PHE A 3 3.70 -10.75 -7.73
CA PHE A 3 2.83 -11.11 -6.61
C PHE A 3 1.80 -12.20 -6.96
N GLU A 4 1.15 -12.09 -8.12
CA GLU A 4 0.03 -12.96 -8.52
C GLU A 4 0.51 -14.33 -9.02
N LYS A 5 1.79 -14.45 -9.38
CA LYS A 5 2.41 -15.73 -9.76
C LYS A 5 2.45 -16.73 -8.59
N LEU A 6 2.18 -16.28 -7.37
CA LEU A 6 2.06 -17.13 -6.18
C LEU A 6 0.73 -17.91 -6.12
N GLY A 7 -0.19 -17.67 -7.06
CA GLY A 7 -1.31 -18.59 -7.33
C GLY A 7 -2.54 -18.46 -6.44
N LEU A 8 -2.67 -17.38 -5.64
CA LEU A 8 -3.82 -17.13 -4.77
C LEU A 8 -4.76 -16.03 -5.30
N GLY A 9 -4.82 -15.86 -6.62
CA GLY A 9 -5.69 -14.88 -7.27
C GLY A 9 -5.03 -13.55 -7.56
N LYS A 10 -5.86 -12.55 -7.88
CA LYS A 10 -5.42 -11.21 -8.23
C LYS A 10 -5.09 -10.39 -6.98
N PHE A 11 -4.18 -9.42 -7.11
CA PHE A 11 -3.93 -8.46 -6.03
C PHE A 11 -5.22 -7.71 -5.68
N GLY A 12 -5.53 -7.66 -4.38
CA GLY A 12 -6.77 -7.09 -3.85
C GLY A 12 -7.78 -8.14 -3.38
N GLU A 13 -7.63 -9.40 -3.79
CA GLU A 13 -8.51 -10.49 -3.37
C GLU A 13 -8.08 -11.08 -2.01
N VAL A 14 -8.98 -11.89 -1.41
CA VAL A 14 -8.68 -12.65 -0.18
C VAL A 14 -7.43 -13.49 -0.40
N GLY A 15 -6.45 -13.34 0.49
CA GLY A 15 -5.13 -13.97 0.36
C GLY A 15 -4.01 -12.97 0.04
N THR A 16 -4.34 -11.78 -0.47
CA THR A 16 -3.36 -10.70 -0.69
C THR A 16 -2.58 -10.37 0.59
N LEU A 17 -3.26 -10.23 1.73
CA LEU A 17 -2.59 -9.98 3.01
C LEU A 17 -1.57 -11.08 3.38
N ALA A 18 -1.92 -12.35 3.18
CA ALA A 18 -1.06 -13.48 3.50
C ALA A 18 0.19 -13.50 2.61
N ILE A 19 0.03 -13.28 1.31
CA ILE A 19 1.15 -13.16 0.38
C ILE A 19 2.04 -11.98 0.75
N ALA A 20 1.46 -10.80 1.00
CA ALA A 20 2.21 -9.60 1.35
C ALA A 20 3.09 -9.81 2.59
N ARG A 21 2.55 -10.51 3.60
CA ARG A 21 3.31 -10.93 4.79
C ARG A 21 4.45 -11.88 4.44
N VAL A 22 4.19 -12.93 3.67
CA VAL A 22 5.21 -13.93 3.30
C VAL A 22 6.36 -13.30 2.52
N ILE A 23 6.07 -12.45 1.53
CA ILE A 23 7.11 -11.74 0.76
C ILE A 23 7.94 -10.86 1.69
N THR A 24 7.27 -10.09 2.56
CA THR A 24 7.94 -9.18 3.48
C THR A 24 8.85 -9.92 4.47
N GLU A 25 8.37 -11.01 5.06
CA GLU A 25 9.17 -11.87 5.95
C GLU A 25 10.35 -12.50 5.20
N THR A 26 10.13 -12.94 3.97
CA THR A 26 11.20 -13.52 3.15
C THR A 26 12.31 -12.50 2.95
N ILE A 27 11.99 -11.28 2.51
CA ILE A 27 12.97 -10.19 2.33
C ILE A 27 13.68 -9.85 3.65
N ARG A 28 12.95 -9.77 4.76
CA ARG A 28 13.52 -9.46 6.08
C ARG A 28 14.40 -10.56 6.62
N ASN A 29 14.22 -11.82 6.22
CA ASN A 29 15.01 -12.96 6.70
C ASN A 29 16.17 -13.34 5.77
N LEU A 30 16.34 -12.67 4.62
CA LEU A 30 17.53 -12.87 3.79
C LEU A 30 18.81 -12.47 4.54
N ASP A 31 19.81 -13.33 4.49
CA ASP A 31 21.14 -13.09 5.06
C ASP A 31 22.02 -12.28 4.10
N ILE A 32 21.58 -11.06 3.82
CA ILE A 32 22.28 -10.09 2.99
C ILE A 32 22.29 -8.74 3.68
N LYS A 33 23.25 -7.89 3.33
CA LYS A 33 23.28 -6.50 3.80
C LYS A 33 22.01 -5.79 3.34
N LYS A 34 21.24 -5.29 4.31
CA LYS A 34 20.03 -4.50 4.10
C LYS A 34 20.37 -3.01 4.18
N CYS A 35 19.82 -2.20 3.28
CA CYS A 35 19.93 -0.75 3.32
C CYS A 35 18.56 -0.12 3.01
N GLY A 36 18.23 0.99 3.69
CA GLY A 36 16.92 1.63 3.54
C GLY A 36 15.74 0.74 3.89
N TYR A 37 14.60 0.94 3.22
CA TYR A 37 13.39 0.14 3.40
C TYR A 37 13.57 -1.26 2.80
N SER A 38 13.69 -2.28 3.66
CA SER A 38 13.94 -3.68 3.26
C SER A 38 12.69 -4.56 3.49
N GLY A 39 11.62 -4.28 2.75
CA GLY A 39 10.35 -5.03 2.79
C GLY A 39 9.51 -4.81 1.54
N LEU A 40 8.31 -5.40 1.48
CA LEU A 40 7.42 -5.21 0.33
C LEU A 40 6.92 -3.76 0.27
N MET A 41 7.18 -3.09 -0.85
CA MET A 41 6.55 -1.81 -1.17
C MET A 41 5.32 -2.03 -2.04
N LEU A 42 4.31 -1.20 -1.87
CA LEU A 42 3.07 -1.24 -2.67
C LEU A 42 2.81 0.13 -3.33
N PRO A 43 3.69 0.59 -4.25
CA PRO A 43 3.58 1.93 -4.83
C PRO A 43 2.53 1.94 -5.94
N VAL A 44 1.31 2.37 -5.63
CA VAL A 44 0.16 2.28 -6.55
C VAL A 44 0.40 2.99 -7.89
N LEU A 45 1.04 4.16 -7.87
CA LEU A 45 1.32 4.93 -9.09
C LEU A 45 2.60 4.51 -9.82
N GLU A 46 3.43 3.64 -9.24
CA GLU A 46 4.73 3.25 -9.83
C GLU A 46 4.73 1.79 -10.33
N ASP A 47 3.86 0.93 -9.81
CA ASP A 47 3.70 -0.45 -10.29
C ASP A 47 2.50 -0.60 -11.22
N TYR A 48 2.77 -0.96 -12.47
CA TYR A 48 1.73 -1.18 -13.50
C TYR A 48 0.66 -2.21 -13.09
N GLY A 49 1.05 -3.27 -12.39
CA GLY A 49 0.12 -4.29 -11.93
C GLY A 49 -0.80 -3.77 -10.82
N LEU A 50 -0.26 -3.03 -9.86
CA LEU A 50 -1.05 -2.37 -8.82
C LEU A 50 -2.00 -1.33 -9.43
N ALA A 51 -1.50 -0.45 -10.31
CA ALA A 51 -2.31 0.55 -10.99
C ALA A 51 -3.48 -0.11 -11.75
N GLN A 52 -3.20 -1.15 -12.56
CA GLN A 52 -4.25 -1.86 -13.28
C GLN A 52 -5.28 -2.49 -12.33
N ARG A 53 -4.86 -3.10 -11.23
CA ARG A 53 -5.78 -3.71 -10.27
C ARG A 53 -6.60 -2.67 -9.50
N ASN A 54 -6.07 -1.46 -9.29
CA ASN A 54 -6.84 -0.34 -8.75
C ASN A 54 -7.89 0.16 -9.75
N THR A 55 -7.54 0.28 -11.03
CA THR A 55 -8.50 0.61 -12.12
C THR A 55 -9.59 -0.44 -12.28
N GLU A 56 -9.28 -1.72 -12.03
CA GLU A 56 -10.26 -2.82 -11.97
C GLU A 56 -11.09 -2.84 -10.67
N GLU A 57 -10.94 -1.82 -9.80
CA GLU A 57 -11.61 -1.68 -8.48
C GLU A 57 -11.41 -2.89 -7.56
N ARG A 58 -10.27 -3.59 -7.69
CA ARG A 58 -9.99 -4.81 -6.91
C ARG A 58 -9.59 -4.53 -5.47
N TYR A 59 -9.14 -3.32 -5.19
CA TYR A 59 -8.75 -2.88 -3.86
C TYR A 59 -8.87 -1.36 -3.75
N ASN A 60 -9.00 -0.89 -2.51
CA ASN A 60 -9.11 0.53 -2.18
C ASN A 60 -8.13 0.92 -1.06
N LEU A 61 -8.24 2.17 -0.60
CA LEU A 61 -7.38 2.73 0.45
C LEU A 61 -7.41 1.93 1.76
N THR A 62 -8.56 1.38 2.14
CA THR A 62 -8.73 0.57 3.35
C THR A 62 -7.96 -0.74 3.23
N ASP A 63 -7.96 -1.36 2.05
CA ASP A 63 -7.18 -2.56 1.80
C ASP A 63 -5.67 -2.27 1.89
N LEU A 64 -5.23 -1.12 1.35
CA LEU A 64 -3.84 -0.68 1.45
C LEU A 64 -3.43 -0.36 2.90
N LEU A 65 -4.33 0.21 3.71
CA LEU A 65 -4.14 0.36 5.16
C LEU A 65 -4.01 -1.00 5.85
N LEU A 66 -4.85 -1.96 5.51
CA LEU A 66 -4.75 -3.33 6.00
C LEU A 66 -3.41 -3.96 5.60
N TYR A 67 -2.99 -3.86 4.34
CA TYR A 67 -1.71 -4.39 3.86
C TYR A 67 -0.52 -3.67 4.49
N SER A 68 -0.68 -2.41 4.88
CA SER A 68 0.34 -1.64 5.62
C SER A 68 0.71 -2.29 6.96
N SER A 69 -0.17 -3.10 7.56
CA SER A 69 0.16 -3.87 8.76
C SER A 69 1.32 -4.86 8.51
N VAL A 70 1.42 -5.44 7.31
CA VAL A 70 2.39 -6.51 7.00
C VAL A 70 3.46 -6.12 5.98
N CYS A 71 3.30 -5.01 5.24
CA CYS A 71 4.27 -4.57 4.21
C CYS A 71 5.55 -3.92 4.81
N GLY A 72 6.40 -3.33 3.98
CA GLY A 72 7.63 -2.66 4.40
C GLY A 72 7.51 -1.17 4.72
N THR A 73 6.61 -0.44 4.05
CA THR A 73 6.68 1.04 3.96
C THR A 73 5.43 1.79 4.45
N GLY A 74 4.26 1.16 4.48
CA GLY A 74 2.98 1.82 4.74
C GLY A 74 2.24 2.16 3.44
N LEU A 75 1.66 3.35 3.38
CA LEU A 75 0.97 3.86 2.19
C LEU A 75 1.98 4.52 1.26
N ASP A 76 2.08 4.00 0.04
CA ASP A 76 3.10 4.43 -0.91
C ASP A 76 2.49 4.80 -2.25
N THR A 77 2.84 6.00 -2.72
CA THR A 77 2.30 6.67 -3.92
C THR A 77 0.80 6.52 -4.11
N ILE A 78 0.02 6.87 -3.09
CA ILE A 78 -1.43 6.73 -3.11
C ILE A 78 -2.08 7.92 -3.83
N PRO A 79 -2.76 7.71 -4.97
CA PRO A 79 -3.53 8.79 -5.59
C PRO A 79 -4.74 9.12 -4.73
N LEU A 80 -4.95 10.41 -4.47
CA LEU A 80 -6.11 10.94 -3.79
C LEU A 80 -6.82 11.96 -4.68
N PRO A 81 -8.14 12.17 -4.50
CA PRO A 81 -8.84 13.27 -5.16
C PRO A 81 -8.17 14.62 -4.86
N GLY A 82 -8.12 15.50 -5.85
CA GLY A 82 -7.51 16.83 -5.70
C GLY A 82 -8.24 17.73 -4.70
N ASP A 83 -9.52 17.43 -4.42
CA ASP A 83 -10.37 18.11 -3.45
C ASP A 83 -10.44 17.39 -2.09
N VAL A 84 -9.49 16.50 -1.80
CA VAL A 84 -9.41 15.86 -0.47
C VAL A 84 -9.21 16.93 0.62
N SER A 85 -10.07 16.90 1.64
CA SER A 85 -10.01 17.87 2.73
C SER A 85 -8.89 17.56 3.72
N GLU A 86 -8.41 18.60 4.40
CA GLU A 86 -7.42 18.46 5.47
C GLU A 86 -7.89 17.50 6.57
N ASP A 87 -9.16 17.57 6.97
CA ASP A 87 -9.73 16.64 7.98
C ASP A 87 -9.63 15.17 7.56
N LYS A 88 -9.85 14.88 6.27
CA LYS A 88 -9.74 13.50 5.74
C LYS A 88 -8.28 13.05 5.69
N LEU A 89 -7.37 13.93 5.31
CA LEU A 89 -5.93 13.65 5.34
C LEU A 89 -5.46 13.41 6.78
N TYR A 90 -5.90 14.24 7.72
CA TYR A 90 -5.60 14.10 9.15
C TYR A 90 -6.10 12.75 9.69
N ALA A 91 -7.36 12.39 9.42
CA ALA A 91 -7.90 11.09 9.82
C ALA A 91 -7.09 9.91 9.23
N LEU A 92 -6.74 9.98 7.95
CA LEU A 92 -5.91 8.94 7.31
C LEU A 92 -4.52 8.83 7.93
N LEU A 93 -3.89 9.96 8.27
CA LEU A 93 -2.60 9.97 8.95
C LEU A 93 -2.71 9.41 10.38
N LEU A 94 -3.82 9.65 11.09
CA LEU A 94 -4.10 9.04 12.39
C LEU A 94 -4.24 7.52 12.29
N ASP A 95 -4.89 6.99 11.26
CA ASP A 95 -4.99 5.54 11.04
C ASP A 95 -3.61 4.92 10.83
N ILE A 96 -2.77 5.56 10.02
CA ILE A 96 -1.37 5.13 9.81
C ILE A 96 -0.56 5.20 11.09
N ALA A 97 -0.66 6.30 11.85
CA ALA A 97 0.04 6.44 13.12
C ALA A 97 -0.42 5.38 14.13
N SER A 98 -1.71 5.09 14.19
CA SER A 98 -2.28 4.05 15.06
C SER A 98 -1.74 2.67 14.72
N LEU A 99 -1.66 2.33 13.43
CA LEU A 99 -1.04 1.08 12.98
C LEU A 99 0.46 1.04 13.34
N ALA A 100 1.19 2.13 13.11
CA ALA A 100 2.62 2.22 13.39
C ALA A 100 2.91 2.00 14.88
N ILE A 101 2.17 2.67 15.77
CA ILE A 101 2.28 2.54 17.22
C ILE A 101 1.91 1.13 17.65
N LYS A 102 0.77 0.61 17.20
CA LYS A 102 0.27 -0.71 17.64
C LYS A 102 1.22 -1.84 17.24
N LEU A 103 1.84 -1.74 16.06
CA LEU A 103 2.73 -2.77 15.52
C LEU A 103 4.19 -2.53 15.87
N ASN A 104 4.52 -1.45 16.58
CA ASN A 104 5.89 -0.98 16.81
C ASN A 104 6.72 -1.00 15.52
N LYS A 105 6.16 -0.40 14.46
CA LYS A 105 6.68 -0.49 13.10
C LYS A 105 6.70 0.89 12.47
N PRO A 106 7.83 1.34 11.88
CA PRO A 106 7.87 2.60 11.15
C PRO A 106 7.01 2.47 9.90
N LEU A 107 5.95 3.27 9.82
CA LEU A 107 5.11 3.41 8.62
C LEU A 107 5.20 4.83 8.10
N SER A 108 5.18 4.96 6.79
CA SER A 108 5.11 6.23 6.07
C SER A 108 3.80 6.33 5.29
N ALA A 109 3.41 7.56 4.96
CA ALA A 109 2.27 7.85 4.10
C ALA A 109 2.70 8.82 3.00
N ARG A 110 2.80 8.30 1.77
CA ARG A 110 3.11 9.05 0.56
C ARG A 110 1.82 9.26 -0.22
N LEU A 111 1.11 10.34 0.12
CA LEU A 111 -0.21 10.67 -0.39
C LEU A 111 -0.08 11.70 -1.52
N MET A 112 -0.79 11.48 -2.63
CA MET A 112 -0.73 12.30 -3.84
C MET A 112 -2.12 12.83 -4.19
N PRO A 113 -2.58 13.95 -3.60
CA PRO A 113 -3.75 14.66 -4.10
C PRO A 113 -3.51 15.11 -5.53
N ILE A 114 -4.33 14.63 -6.48
CA ILE A 114 -4.15 14.91 -7.90
C ILE A 114 -5.02 16.11 -8.30
N PRO A 115 -4.44 17.28 -8.63
CA PRO A 115 -5.22 18.47 -8.94
C PRO A 115 -6.25 18.23 -10.05
N HIS A 116 -7.44 18.78 -9.85
CA HIS A 116 -8.56 18.70 -10.80
C HIS A 116 -9.10 17.29 -11.07
N LYS A 117 -8.68 16.28 -10.30
CA LYS A 117 -9.19 14.91 -10.42
C LYS A 117 -10.11 14.54 -9.27
N LYS A 118 -11.13 13.74 -9.59
CA LYS A 118 -12.05 13.13 -8.61
C LYS A 118 -11.73 11.65 -8.39
N ALA A 119 -12.28 11.09 -7.31
CA ALA A 119 -12.18 9.66 -7.03
C ALA A 119 -12.70 8.83 -8.22
N GLY A 120 -11.94 7.83 -8.65
CA GLY A 120 -12.28 6.96 -9.78
C GLY A 120 -11.84 7.48 -11.16
N GLU A 121 -11.34 8.71 -11.27
CA GLU A 121 -10.79 9.20 -12.53
C GLU A 121 -9.37 8.67 -12.77
N MET A 122 -9.04 8.42 -14.04
CA MET A 122 -7.70 8.02 -14.45
C MET A 122 -6.69 9.15 -14.18
N THR A 123 -5.58 8.80 -13.53
CA THR A 123 -4.47 9.69 -13.15
C THR A 123 -3.24 9.43 -13.98
#